data_AF-A0A0M0LNK5-F1
#
_entry.id   AF-A0A0M0LNK5-F1
#
_cell.length_a   1.000
_cell.length_b   1.000
_cell.length_c   1.000
_cell.angle_alpha   90.00
_cell.angle_beta   90.00
_cell.angle_gamma   90.00
#
_symmetry.space_group_name_H-M   'P 1'
#
loop_
_entity.id
_entity.type
_entity.pdbx_description
1 polymer ?
#
loop_
_entity_poly.entity_id
_entity_poly.type
_entity_poly.pdbx_seq_one_letter_code
_entity_poly.pdbx_strand_id
1 'polypeptide(L)'
;MFSRHNQIEEDKYVLLGDEAPIPTELHPIVEVNKNILLEKAAEIDIDVIITEGLRPFEKQDELYNQGRSTQGNIVTYSKAGESFHNYGLAFDYAIKNANGGIEWDIDYDGNHNGQSDWFEVAEIAKELGFEWGGDWRQFKDYPHLQMTFGLSIPMLQEGYRLAEDKNKMTNFFCNERHDLIVMPFCLLNT
;
A
#
# COMPACT_ATOMS: atom_id res chain seq x y z
N MET A 1 4.71 28.51 25.17
CA MET A 1 3.47 27.97 24.58
C MET A 1 3.90 26.95 23.52
N PHE A 2 4.35 25.78 23.98
CA PHE A 2 4.84 24.69 23.12
C PHE A 2 3.84 23.54 23.18
N SER A 3 3.61 22.92 22.03
CA SER A 3 3.06 21.57 21.85
C SER A 3 1.63 21.29 22.32
N ARG A 4 0.65 21.63 21.47
CA ARG A 4 -0.48 20.71 21.22
C ARG A 4 -0.30 19.89 19.94
N HIS A 5 0.39 20.43 18.94
CA HIS A 5 0.64 19.73 17.68
C HIS A 5 1.54 18.49 17.86
N ASN A 6 2.54 18.56 18.75
CA ASN A 6 3.48 17.44 18.97
C ASN A 6 2.84 16.23 19.69
N GLN A 7 1.83 16.46 20.55
CA GLN A 7 1.12 15.37 21.22
C GLN A 7 0.18 14.61 20.28
N ILE A 8 -0.40 15.29 19.28
CA ILE A 8 -1.31 14.68 18.30
C ILE A 8 -0.55 13.73 17.34
N GLU A 9 0.71 14.03 17.03
CA GLU A 9 1.55 13.14 16.21
C GLU A 9 2.04 11.90 16.97
N GLU A 10 2.29 12.02 18.29
CA GLU A 10 2.69 10.88 19.14
C GLU A 10 1.58 9.81 19.26
N ASP A 11 0.30 10.20 19.15
CA ASP A 11 -0.82 9.25 19.24
C ASP A 11 -1.10 8.49 17.94
N LYS A 12 -0.60 8.99 16.79
CA LYS A 12 -0.91 8.41 15.47
C LYS A 12 -0.02 7.22 15.13
N TYR A 13 1.21 7.21 15.62
CA TYR A 13 2.22 6.21 15.29
C TYR A 13 2.72 5.48 16.54
N VAL A 14 3.13 4.23 16.37
CA VAL A 14 3.83 3.46 17.40
C VAL A 14 5.23 3.11 16.90
N LEU A 15 6.25 3.38 17.72
CA LEU A 15 7.61 2.93 17.47
C LEU A 15 7.80 1.53 18.04
N LEU A 16 7.99 0.53 17.17
CA LEU A 16 8.27 -0.85 17.56
C LEU A 16 9.76 -1.21 17.44
N GLY A 17 10.56 -0.38 16.75
CA GLY A 17 11.97 -0.66 16.51
C GLY A 17 12.17 -1.96 15.73
N ASP A 18 13.18 -2.73 16.13
CA ASP A 18 13.53 -4.01 15.50
C ASP A 18 12.44 -5.10 15.65
N GLU A 19 11.50 -4.92 16.58
CA GLU A 19 10.36 -5.82 16.79
C GLU A 19 9.17 -5.51 15.87
N ALA A 20 9.30 -4.51 14.99
CA ALA A 20 8.24 -4.17 14.05
C ALA A 20 8.01 -5.34 13.08
N PRO A 21 6.79 -5.90 13.02
CA PRO A 21 6.52 -7.00 12.11
C PRO A 21 6.69 -6.53 10.66
N ILE A 22 7.22 -7.43 9.83
CA ILE A 22 7.22 -7.29 8.38
C ILE A 22 5.82 -7.70 7.89
N PRO A 23 5.09 -6.82 7.20
CA PRO A 23 3.77 -7.14 6.67
C PRO A 23 3.83 -8.30 5.67
N THR A 24 2.83 -9.19 5.75
CA THR A 24 2.64 -10.32 4.82
C THR A 24 1.42 -10.14 3.91
N GLU A 25 0.70 -9.04 4.07
CA GLU A 25 -0.47 -8.66 3.29
C GLU A 25 -0.55 -7.13 3.17
N LEU A 26 -1.46 -6.64 2.33
CA LEU A 26 -1.75 -5.21 2.27
C LEU A 26 -2.34 -4.73 3.59
N HIS A 27 -2.01 -3.50 3.97
CA HIS A 27 -2.62 -2.85 5.12
C HIS A 27 -4.15 -2.85 4.94
N PRO A 28 -4.96 -3.16 5.98
CA PRO A 28 -6.40 -3.37 5.79
C PRO A 28 -7.16 -2.17 5.19
N ILE A 29 -6.75 -0.92 5.48
CA ILE A 29 -7.34 0.26 4.84
C ILE A 29 -6.97 0.32 3.35
N VAL A 30 -5.75 -0.05 2.99
CA VAL A 30 -5.29 -0.12 1.60
C VAL A 30 -6.06 -1.20 0.86
N GLU A 31 -6.23 -2.39 1.46
CA GLU A 31 -7.01 -3.49 0.89
C GLU A 31 -8.48 -3.10 0.64
N VAL A 32 -9.13 -2.49 1.63
CA VAL A 32 -10.52 -2.03 1.50
C VAL A 32 -10.65 -0.98 0.40
N ASN A 33 -9.80 0.06 0.41
CA ASN A 33 -9.89 1.13 -0.58
C ASN A 33 -9.49 0.67 -1.98
N LYS A 34 -8.58 -0.30 -2.11
CA LYS A 34 -8.29 -0.97 -3.37
C LYS A 34 -9.53 -1.66 -3.92
N ASN A 35 -10.28 -2.39 -3.09
CA ASN A 35 -11.50 -3.08 -3.55
C ASN A 35 -12.59 -2.07 -3.94
N ILE A 36 -12.76 -0.97 -3.19
CA ILE A 36 -13.67 0.11 -3.56
C ILE A 36 -13.25 0.78 -4.88
N LEU A 37 -11.94 0.95 -5.13
CA LEU A 37 -11.42 1.47 -6.40
C LEU A 37 -11.82 0.56 -7.57
N LEU A 38 -11.64 -0.75 -7.43
CA LEU A 38 -12.02 -1.72 -8.47
C LEU A 38 -13.51 -1.68 -8.76
N GLU A 39 -14.35 -1.60 -7.72
CA GLU A 39 -15.81 -1.48 -7.87
C GLU A 39 -16.19 -0.18 -8.60
N LYS A 40 -15.65 0.97 -8.18
CA LYS A 40 -15.93 2.28 -8.79
C LYS A 40 -15.44 2.39 -10.23
N ALA A 41 -14.28 1.82 -10.55
CA ALA A 41 -13.78 1.79 -11.92
C ALA A 41 -14.69 0.94 -12.82
N ALA A 42 -15.16 -0.21 -12.33
CA ALA A 42 -16.09 -1.05 -13.06
C ALA A 42 -17.46 -0.37 -13.29
N GLU A 43 -17.92 0.49 -12.37
CA GLU A 43 -19.15 1.29 -12.54
C GLU A 43 -19.08 2.27 -13.73
N ILE A 44 -17.87 2.66 -14.16
CA ILE A 44 -17.62 3.52 -15.31
C ILE A 44 -17.02 2.77 -16.50
N ASP A 45 -17.28 1.46 -16.58
CA ASP A 45 -16.87 0.56 -17.66
C ASP A 45 -15.35 0.40 -17.85
N ILE A 46 -14.55 0.55 -16.77
CA ILE A 46 -13.09 0.33 -16.78
C ILE A 46 -12.74 -0.94 -16.00
N ASP A 47 -12.17 -1.94 -16.68
CA ASP A 47 -11.68 -3.19 -16.06
C ASP A 47 -10.25 -3.00 -15.52
N VAL A 48 -10.12 -2.82 -14.21
CA VAL A 48 -8.84 -2.64 -13.52
C VAL A 48 -8.33 -3.97 -12.99
N ILE A 49 -7.05 -4.25 -13.23
CA ILE A 49 -6.35 -5.40 -12.65
C ILE A 49 -5.22 -4.94 -11.73
N ILE A 50 -4.98 -5.68 -10.66
CA ILE A 50 -3.85 -5.46 -9.77
C ILE A 50 -2.67 -6.29 -10.28
N THR A 51 -1.59 -5.62 -10.69
CA THR A 51 -0.40 -6.26 -11.24
C THR A 51 0.61 -6.58 -10.14
N GLU A 52 0.64 -5.80 -9.07
CA GLU A 52 1.48 -6.05 -7.90
C GLU A 52 0.84 -5.51 -6.62
N GLY A 53 1.03 -6.19 -5.49
CA GLY A 53 0.54 -5.77 -4.18
C GLY A 53 1.69 -5.61 -3.20
N LEU A 54 1.62 -6.32 -2.07
CA LEU A 54 2.76 -6.47 -1.19
C LEU A 54 3.92 -7.14 -1.93
N ARG A 55 5.10 -6.52 -1.84
CA ARG A 55 6.36 -7.07 -2.35
C ARG A 55 7.30 -7.33 -1.17
N PRO A 56 7.60 -8.60 -0.82
CA PRO A 56 8.55 -8.91 0.24
C PRO A 56 9.93 -8.28 0.01
N PHE A 57 10.68 -8.04 1.09
CA PHE A 57 12.02 -7.46 1.04
C PHE A 57 12.96 -8.25 0.13
N GLU A 58 12.96 -9.59 0.27
CA GLU A 58 13.75 -10.49 -0.59
C GLU A 58 13.41 -10.29 -2.07
N LYS A 59 12.12 -10.14 -2.40
CA LYS A 59 11.68 -9.91 -3.77
C LYS A 59 12.12 -8.54 -4.30
N GLN A 60 12.08 -7.51 -3.46
CA GLN A 60 12.57 -6.18 -3.82
C GLN A 60 14.07 -6.19 -4.10
N ASP A 61 14.85 -6.93 -3.33
CA ASP A 61 16.29 -7.08 -3.58
C ASP A 61 16.58 -7.81 -4.90
N GLU A 62 15.80 -8.84 -5.26
CA GLU A 62 15.91 -9.48 -6.57
C GLU A 62 15.66 -8.47 -7.72
N LEU A 63 14.59 -7.68 -7.62
CA LEU A 63 14.22 -6.68 -8.64
C LEU A 63 15.25 -5.55 -8.71
N TYR A 64 15.79 -5.10 -7.58
CA TYR A 64 16.86 -4.12 -7.54
C TYR A 64 18.13 -4.64 -8.22
N ASN A 65 18.46 -5.92 -8.05
CA ASN A 65 19.62 -6.55 -8.68
C ASN A 65 19.48 -6.72 -10.20
N GLN A 66 18.25 -6.78 -10.73
CA GLN A 66 17.97 -6.90 -12.16
C GLN A 66 18.53 -5.71 -12.97
N GLY A 67 19.28 -6.03 -14.02
CA GLY A 67 19.98 -5.05 -14.86
C GLY A 67 21.19 -4.39 -14.19
N ARG A 68 21.56 -4.81 -12.97
CA ARG A 68 22.73 -4.35 -12.23
C ARG A 68 23.73 -5.47 -12.01
N SER A 69 23.37 -6.44 -11.17
CA SER A 69 24.17 -7.62 -10.83
C SER A 69 23.62 -8.90 -11.50
N THR A 70 22.38 -8.87 -11.98
CA THR A 70 21.76 -9.92 -12.82
C THR A 70 21.31 -9.33 -14.16
N GLN A 71 21.06 -10.19 -15.15
CA GLN A 71 20.61 -9.76 -16.49
C GLN A 71 19.16 -9.26 -16.46
N GLY A 72 18.81 -8.38 -17.40
CA GLY A 72 17.47 -7.81 -17.57
C GLY A 72 17.48 -6.29 -17.62
N ASN A 73 16.32 -5.70 -17.82
CA ASN A 73 16.16 -4.24 -17.71
C ASN A 73 16.04 -3.84 -16.24
N ILE A 74 16.51 -2.64 -15.90
CA ILE A 74 16.27 -2.06 -14.57
C ILE A 74 14.78 -1.75 -14.46
N VAL A 75 14.12 -2.38 -13.48
CA VAL A 75 12.67 -2.22 -13.22
C VAL A 75 12.38 -1.42 -11.95
N THR A 76 13.38 -1.19 -11.09
CA THR A 76 13.24 -0.39 -9.88
C THR A 76 14.57 0.25 -9.49
N TYR A 77 14.49 1.38 -8.79
CA TYR A 77 15.63 2.07 -8.18
C TYR A 77 15.65 1.95 -6.65
N SER A 78 14.57 1.44 -6.04
CA SER A 78 14.47 1.22 -4.60
C SER A 78 15.10 -0.11 -4.20
N LYS A 79 15.90 -0.12 -3.13
CA LYS A 79 16.37 -1.35 -2.48
C LYS A 79 15.28 -1.94 -1.58
N ALA A 80 15.52 -3.14 -1.04
CA ALA A 80 14.65 -3.68 0.00
C ALA A 80 14.50 -2.70 1.18
N GLY A 81 13.25 -2.46 1.57
CA GLY A 81 12.89 -1.50 2.60
C GLY A 81 12.82 -0.05 2.12
N GLU A 82 13.07 0.24 0.85
CA GLU A 82 12.96 1.58 0.25
C GLU A 82 11.71 1.75 -0.63
N SER A 83 10.76 0.82 -0.52
CA SER A 83 9.50 0.82 -1.26
C SER A 83 8.31 0.61 -0.33
N PHE A 84 7.22 1.36 -0.53
CA PHE A 84 5.98 1.19 0.23
C PHE A 84 5.31 -0.17 -0.01
N HIS A 85 5.61 -0.86 -1.13
CA HIS A 85 5.19 -2.25 -1.33
C HIS A 85 5.77 -3.20 -0.28
N ASN A 86 6.95 -2.90 0.29
CA ASN A 86 7.58 -3.72 1.33
C ASN A 86 6.82 -3.65 2.67
N TYR A 87 5.95 -2.65 2.81
CA TYR A 87 5.19 -2.38 4.02
C TYR A 87 3.67 -2.58 3.83
N GLY A 88 3.25 -3.12 2.69
CA GLY A 88 1.83 -3.34 2.39
C GLY A 88 1.04 -2.04 2.20
N LEU A 89 1.73 -0.95 1.88
CA LEU A 89 1.18 0.41 1.77
C LEU A 89 1.01 0.88 0.32
N ALA A 90 1.34 0.04 -0.65
CA ALA A 90 1.23 0.32 -2.07
C ALA A 90 0.81 -0.91 -2.87
N PHE A 91 0.24 -0.66 -4.04
CA PHE A 91 -0.05 -1.65 -5.07
C PHE A 91 0.04 -1.00 -6.45
N ASP A 92 0.28 -1.83 -7.45
CA ASP A 92 0.31 -1.44 -8.86
C ASP A 92 -0.96 -1.93 -9.55
N TYR A 93 -1.55 -1.07 -10.38
CA TYR A 93 -2.68 -1.42 -11.22
C TYR A 93 -2.34 -1.31 -12.71
N ALA A 94 -3.17 -1.93 -13.53
CA ALA A 94 -3.20 -1.72 -14.97
C ALA A 94 -4.64 -1.84 -15.48
N ILE A 95 -4.86 -1.36 -16.71
CA ILE A 95 -6.15 -1.46 -17.38
C ILE A 95 -6.16 -2.73 -18.24
N LYS A 96 -7.29 -3.43 -18.22
CA LYS A 96 -7.53 -4.58 -19.08
C LYS A 96 -8.41 -4.15 -20.25
N ASN A 97 -7.94 -4.39 -21.47
CA ASN A 97 -8.67 -4.04 -22.68
C ASN A 97 -9.79 -5.07 -22.96
N ALA A 98 -10.66 -4.73 -23.93
CA ALA A 98 -11.80 -5.56 -24.34
C ALA A 98 -11.42 -6.99 -24.81
N ASN A 99 -10.16 -7.23 -25.19
CA ASN A 99 -9.67 -8.56 -25.60
C ASN A 99 -9.12 -9.38 -24.41
N GLY A 100 -9.15 -8.82 -23.20
CA GLY A 100 -8.62 -9.43 -21.99
C GLY A 100 -7.11 -9.29 -21.80
N GLY A 101 -6.44 -8.52 -22.65
CA GLY A 101 -5.02 -8.19 -22.50
C GLY A 101 -4.80 -6.98 -21.60
N ILE A 102 -3.58 -6.83 -21.09
CA ILE A 102 -3.19 -5.63 -20.33
C ILE A 102 -2.87 -4.51 -21.31
N GLU A 103 -3.46 -3.35 -21.08
CA GLU A 103 -3.20 -2.12 -21.81
C GLU A 103 -2.20 -1.26 -21.06
N TRP A 104 -1.12 -0.88 -21.73
CA TRP A 104 -0.01 -0.10 -21.18
C TRP A 104 0.06 1.31 -21.79
N ASP A 105 -0.76 1.60 -22.79
CA ASP A 105 -0.94 2.95 -23.30
C ASP A 105 -1.67 3.81 -22.26
N ILE A 106 -0.94 4.77 -21.71
CA ILE A 106 -1.43 5.76 -20.74
C ILE A 106 -2.51 6.67 -21.34
N ASP A 107 -2.62 6.78 -22.66
CA ASP A 107 -3.68 7.55 -23.32
C ASP A 107 -4.89 6.69 -23.72
N TYR A 108 -4.95 5.42 -23.30
CA TYR A 108 -6.04 4.50 -23.63
C TYR A 108 -7.39 4.96 -23.07
N ASP A 109 -8.40 5.00 -23.95
CA ASP A 109 -9.80 5.35 -23.67
C ASP A 109 -10.70 4.16 -24.09
N GLY A 110 -10.80 3.17 -23.19
CA GLY A 110 -11.52 1.92 -23.39
C GLY A 110 -13.02 2.05 -23.17
N ASN A 111 -13.44 2.98 -22.31
CA ASN A 111 -14.86 3.29 -22.09
C ASN A 111 -15.44 4.28 -23.13
N HIS A 112 -14.60 4.84 -24.00
CA HIS A 112 -14.94 5.72 -25.11
C HIS A 112 -15.62 7.04 -24.68
N ASN A 113 -15.23 7.56 -23.52
CA ASN A 113 -15.80 8.80 -22.97
C ASN A 113 -14.97 10.05 -23.33
N GLY A 114 -13.84 9.88 -24.03
CA GLY A 114 -12.93 10.95 -24.43
C GLY A 114 -11.87 11.32 -23.38
N GLN A 115 -11.73 10.52 -22.32
CA GLN A 115 -10.71 10.63 -21.29
C GLN A 115 -9.91 9.33 -21.22
N SER A 116 -8.69 9.40 -20.70
CA SER A 116 -7.88 8.20 -20.50
C SER A 116 -8.34 7.44 -19.26
N ASP A 117 -8.59 6.15 -19.42
CA ASP A 117 -9.02 5.23 -18.37
C ASP A 117 -8.01 5.22 -17.21
N TRP A 118 -6.70 5.31 -17.50
CA TRP A 118 -5.64 5.38 -16.50
C TRP A 118 -5.79 6.60 -15.59
N PHE A 119 -6.06 7.78 -16.17
CA PHE A 119 -6.24 9.00 -15.38
C PHE A 119 -7.56 8.98 -14.62
N GLU A 120 -8.64 8.44 -15.20
CA GLU A 120 -9.92 8.29 -14.49
C GLU A 120 -9.78 7.40 -13.25
N VAL A 121 -9.10 6.25 -13.37
CA VAL A 121 -8.81 5.37 -12.23
C VAL A 121 -7.94 6.07 -11.20
N ALA A 122 -6.93 6.83 -11.63
CA ALA A 122 -6.09 7.62 -10.73
C ALA A 122 -6.87 8.70 -9.96
N GLU A 123 -7.81 9.40 -10.60
CA GLU A 123 -8.66 10.39 -9.93
C GLU A 123 -9.56 9.71 -8.88
N ILE A 124 -10.20 8.58 -9.21
CA ILE A 124 -10.97 7.79 -8.24
C ILE A 124 -10.08 7.36 -7.06
N ALA A 125 -8.87 6.89 -7.34
CA ALA A 125 -7.94 6.48 -6.31
C ALA A 125 -7.57 7.65 -5.37
N LYS A 126 -7.35 8.85 -5.93
CA LYS A 126 -7.08 10.05 -5.14
C LYS A 126 -8.27 10.47 -4.27
N GLU A 127 -9.50 10.34 -4.75
CA GLU A 127 -10.71 10.56 -3.93
C GLU A 127 -10.79 9.58 -2.74
N LEU A 128 -10.28 8.36 -2.90
CA LEU A 128 -10.18 7.35 -1.85
C LEU A 128 -8.98 7.56 -0.91
N GLY A 129 -8.13 8.55 -1.19
CA GLY A 129 -6.98 8.92 -0.36
C GLY A 129 -5.65 8.30 -0.80
N PHE A 130 -5.56 7.70 -2.00
CA PHE A 130 -4.29 7.26 -2.56
C PHE A 130 -3.49 8.44 -3.10
N GLU A 131 -2.17 8.35 -2.99
CA GLU A 131 -1.24 9.10 -3.82
C GLU A 131 -0.95 8.27 -5.09
N TRP A 132 -0.86 8.95 -6.25
CA TRP A 132 -0.60 8.30 -7.53
C TRP A 132 0.80 8.60 -8.06
N GLY A 133 1.52 7.56 -8.50
CA GLY A 133 2.88 7.70 -9.03
C GLY A 133 2.95 8.46 -10.35
N GLY A 134 1.85 8.54 -11.10
CA GLY A 134 1.74 9.39 -12.30
C GLY A 134 1.86 10.90 -12.03
N ASP A 135 1.60 11.32 -10.80
CA ASP A 135 1.71 12.73 -10.35
C ASP A 135 3.13 13.10 -9.90
N TRP A 136 4.07 12.15 -9.84
CA TRP A 136 5.44 12.43 -9.44
C TRP A 136 6.17 13.32 -10.44
N ARG A 137 6.97 14.26 -9.93
CA ARG A 137 7.71 15.24 -10.76
C ARG A 137 8.77 14.60 -11.65
N GLN A 138 9.36 13.50 -11.18
CA GLN A 138 10.38 12.72 -11.86
C GLN A 138 10.07 11.25 -11.65
N PHE A 139 10.48 10.41 -12.61
CA PHE A 139 10.28 8.96 -12.55
C PHE A 139 8.80 8.58 -12.32
N LYS A 140 7.92 9.15 -13.15
CA LYS A 140 6.49 8.83 -13.10
C LYS A 140 6.29 7.33 -13.20
N ASP A 141 5.52 6.81 -12.24
CA ASP A 141 5.17 5.41 -12.14
C ASP A 141 3.65 5.30 -12.23
N TYR A 142 3.13 5.20 -13.45
CA TYR A 142 1.69 5.23 -13.70
C TYR A 142 0.90 4.07 -13.07
N PRO A 143 1.44 2.84 -12.97
CA PRO A 143 0.83 1.76 -12.19
C PRO A 143 0.69 2.04 -10.69
N HIS A 144 1.58 2.84 -10.10
CA HIS A 144 1.77 2.88 -8.65
C HIS A 144 0.71 3.71 -7.91
N LEU A 145 0.08 3.11 -6.91
CA LEU A 145 -0.80 3.76 -5.93
C LEU A 145 -0.32 3.45 -4.50
N GLN A 146 -0.30 4.46 -3.63
CA GLN A 146 0.11 4.29 -2.23
C GLN A 146 -0.74 5.08 -1.22
N MET A 147 -0.85 4.54 0.00
CA MET A 147 -1.32 5.28 1.17
C MET A 147 -0.23 5.26 2.23
N THR A 148 0.49 6.37 2.35
CA THR A 148 1.60 6.49 3.31
C THR A 148 1.10 6.71 4.73
N PHE A 149 -0.11 7.25 4.88
CA PHE A 149 -0.63 7.74 6.15
C PHE A 149 0.31 8.76 6.84
N GLY A 150 1.15 9.45 6.06
CA GLY A 150 2.20 10.35 6.55
C GLY A 150 3.47 9.66 7.04
N LEU A 151 3.56 8.32 6.97
CA LEU A 151 4.79 7.60 7.25
C LEU A 151 5.78 7.77 6.09
N SER A 152 7.01 8.15 6.43
CA SER A 152 8.11 8.13 5.48
C SER A 152 8.81 6.76 5.48
N ILE A 153 9.54 6.44 4.41
CA ILE A 153 10.38 5.25 4.34
C ILE A 153 11.36 5.16 5.54
N PRO A 154 12.10 6.23 5.92
CA PRO A 154 12.96 6.18 7.11
C PRO A 154 12.21 5.82 8.39
N MET A 155 11.00 6.36 8.59
CA MET A 155 10.17 6.00 9.76
C MET A 155 9.80 4.51 9.72
N LEU A 156 9.41 3.98 8.56
CA LEU A 156 9.06 2.57 8.41
C LEU A 156 10.27 1.64 8.66
N GLN A 157 11.46 2.06 8.23
CA GLN A 157 12.74 1.39 8.48
C GLN A 157 13.15 1.43 9.96
N GLU A 158 12.87 2.54 10.66
CA GLU A 158 13.04 2.65 12.12
C GLU A 158 11.99 1.85 12.92
N GLY A 159 11.01 1.24 12.25
CA GLY A 159 9.99 0.42 12.89
C GLY A 159 8.75 1.19 13.37
N TYR A 160 8.52 2.42 12.87
CA TYR A 160 7.24 3.08 13.07
C TYR A 160 6.13 2.36 12.30
N ARG A 161 4.96 2.22 12.93
CA ARG A 161 3.71 1.70 12.36
C ARG A 161 2.54 2.59 12.78
N LEU A 162 1.37 2.41 12.18
CA LEU A 162 0.17 3.12 12.66
C LEU A 162 -0.21 2.59 14.04
N ALA A 163 -0.62 3.48 14.95
CA ALA A 163 -1.02 3.08 16.29
C ALA A 163 -2.23 2.12 16.26
N GLU A 164 -3.10 2.22 15.26
CA GLU A 164 -4.24 1.32 15.04
C GLU A 164 -3.80 -0.13 14.76
N ASP A 165 -2.60 -0.35 14.21
CA ASP A 165 -2.02 -1.69 14.01
C ASP A 165 -1.76 -2.39 15.35
N LYS A 166 -1.48 -1.63 16.42
CA LYS A 166 -1.27 -2.16 17.77
C LYS A 166 -2.51 -2.86 18.31
N ASN A 167 -3.70 -2.29 18.07
CA ASN A 167 -4.96 -2.87 18.54
C ASN A 167 -5.27 -4.20 17.84
N LYS A 168 -4.84 -4.37 16.58
CA LYS A 168 -4.91 -5.65 15.87
C LYS A 168 -3.86 -6.64 16.35
N MET A 169 -2.62 -6.20 16.58
CA MET A 169 -1.55 -7.02 17.15
C MET A 169 -1.93 -7.56 18.54
N THR A 170 -2.48 -6.74 19.44
CA THR A 170 -2.94 -7.19 20.76
C THR A 170 -4.07 -8.22 20.68
N ASN A 171 -4.96 -8.11 19.69
CA ASN A 171 -6.04 -9.07 19.49
C ASN A 171 -5.55 -10.38 18.83
N PHE A 172 -4.53 -10.30 17.96
CA PHE A 172 -3.90 -11.48 17.34
C PHE A 172 -3.15 -12.33 18.38
N PHE A 173 -2.37 -11.70 19.28
CA PHE A 173 -1.72 -12.39 20.42
C PHE A 173 -2.70 -12.91 21.48
N CYS A 174 -3.95 -12.45 21.47
CA CYS A 174 -5.00 -12.97 22.35
C CYS A 174 -5.71 -14.19 21.73
N ASN A 175 -5.87 -14.24 20.40
CA ASN A 175 -6.51 -15.35 19.69
C ASN A 175 -5.59 -16.56 19.44
N GLU A 176 -4.26 -16.37 19.41
CA GLU A 176 -3.27 -17.47 19.25
C GLU A 176 -3.01 -18.26 20.56
N ARG A 177 -3.66 -17.91 21.68
CA ARG A 177 -3.56 -18.65 22.97
C ARG A 177 -4.79 -19.51 23.27
N HIS A 178 -5.42 -20.06 22.25
CA HIS A 178 -6.49 -21.05 22.39
C HIS A 178 -5.92 -22.49 22.39
N ASP A 179 -5.01 -22.77 23.31
CA ASP A 179 -4.87 -24.13 23.84
C ASP A 179 -4.58 -24.03 25.35
N LEU A 180 -5.43 -24.69 26.12
CA LEU A 180 -5.50 -24.80 27.59
C LEU A 180 -6.26 -23.67 28.34
N ILE A 181 -7.57 -23.88 28.45
CA ILE A 181 -8.38 -23.86 29.70
C ILE A 181 -7.88 -22.86 30.77
N VAL A 182 -8.47 -21.65 30.85
CA VAL A 182 -9.31 -21.07 31.95
C VAL A 182 -9.63 -19.59 31.60
N MET A 183 -10.85 -19.16 31.93
CA MET A 183 -11.61 -17.93 31.61
C MET A 183 -10.98 -16.54 31.85
N PRO A 184 -11.59 -15.47 31.30
CA PRO A 184 -10.94 -14.19 30.98
C PRO A 184 -10.97 -13.19 32.15
N PHE A 185 -9.93 -12.36 32.24
CA PHE A 185 -9.96 -11.11 33.00
C PHE A 185 -9.73 -9.96 32.01
N CYS A 186 -10.82 -9.46 31.43
CA CYS A 186 -10.85 -8.17 30.76
C CYS A 186 -11.86 -7.30 31.54
N LEU A 187 -11.34 -6.46 32.43
CA LEU A 187 -12.06 -5.31 33.02
C LEU A 187 -11.39 -4.08 32.40
N LEU A 188 -12.03 -3.40 31.44
CA LEU A 188 -12.88 -2.21 31.63
C LEU A 188 -12.11 -1.01 32.22
N ASN A 189 -11.84 -0.02 31.37
CA ASN A 189 -11.58 1.36 31.79
C ASN A 189 -12.72 2.25 31.30
N THR A 190 -13.44 2.82 32.26
CA THR A 190 -14.05 4.16 32.19
C THR A 190 -13.02 5.22 32.52
#